data_AF-A0A8D2M4J5-F1
#
_entry.id   AF-A0A8D2M4J5-F1
#
_cell.length_a   1.000
_cell.length_b   1.000
_cell.length_c   1.000
_cell.angle_alpha   90.00
_cell.angle_beta   90.00
_cell.angle_gamma   90.00
#
_symmetry.space_group_name_H-M   'P 1'
#
loop_
_entity.id
_entity.type
_entity.pdbx_description
1 polymer ?
#
loop_
_entity_poly.entity_id
_entity_poly.type
_entity_poly.pdbx_seq_one_letter_code
_entity_poly.pdbx_strand_id
1 'polypeptide(L)'
;MRRDRINSSIEQLKLLLEKEFQRHQPNSKLEKADILEMTVSYLKQQSQLQMKTAGPFHKSSQFDFREGYSRCLQEAFYFLSLHKVRTETQTKLLSHFQKSQAAAPEVSFCPGNASALKQVSPKDSSPLWRPW
;
A
#
# COMPACT_ATOMS: atom_id res chain seq x y z
N MET A 1 -23.21 -17.40 9.57
CA MET A 1 -21.75 -17.60 9.37
C MET A 1 -20.99 -16.30 9.11
N ARG A 2 -21.09 -15.64 7.94
CA ARG A 2 -20.26 -14.44 7.67
C ARG A 2 -20.62 -13.23 8.54
N ARG A 3 -21.92 -12.94 8.68
CA ARG A 3 -22.41 -11.83 9.52
C ARG A 3 -21.95 -11.98 10.98
N ASP A 4 -21.95 -13.21 11.50
CA ASP A 4 -21.54 -13.50 12.87
C ASP A 4 -20.03 -13.29 13.04
N ARG A 5 -19.22 -13.70 12.06
CA ARG A 5 -17.78 -13.40 12.03
C ARG A 5 -17.51 -11.90 12.04
N ILE A 6 -18.25 -11.13 11.23
CA ILE A 6 -18.11 -9.66 11.18
C ILE A 6 -18.49 -9.05 12.54
N ASN A 7 -19.63 -9.43 13.10
CA ASN A 7 -20.07 -8.92 14.41
C ASN A 7 -19.06 -9.28 15.52
N SER A 8 -18.54 -10.50 15.51
CA SER A 8 -17.51 -10.93 16.45
C SER A 8 -16.25 -10.07 16.33
N SER A 9 -15.78 -9.81 15.11
CA SER A 9 -14.62 -8.93 14.90
C SER A 9 -14.87 -7.49 15.39
N ILE A 10 -16.08 -6.97 15.23
CA ILE A 10 -16.43 -5.62 15.72
C ILE A 10 -16.41 -5.57 17.26
N GLU A 11 -16.93 -6.60 17.94
CA GLU A 11 -16.84 -6.70 19.39
C GLU A 11 -15.39 -6.89 19.87
N GLN A 12 -14.58 -7.67 19.14
CA GLN A 12 -13.15 -7.79 19.42
C GLN A 12 -12.42 -6.44 19.30
N LEU A 13 -12.74 -5.64 18.27
CA LEU A 13 -12.20 -4.29 18.12
C LEU A 13 -12.59 -3.41 19.31
N LYS A 14 -13.85 -3.48 19.74
CA LYS A 14 -14.36 -2.75 20.91
C LYS A 14 -13.53 -3.03 22.16
N LEU A 15 -13.25 -4.30 22.43
CA LEU A 15 -12.46 -4.74 23.60
C LEU A 15 -10.99 -4.33 23.49
N LEU A 16 -10.37 -4.51 22.31
CA LEU A 16 -8.96 -4.19 22.10
C LEU A 16 -8.65 -2.69 22.23
N LEU A 17 -9.57 -1.84 21.79
CA LEU A 17 -9.41 -0.38 21.80
C LEU A 17 -10.22 0.31 22.92
N GLU A 18 -10.69 -0.43 23.92
CA GLU A 18 -11.57 0.09 24.99
C GLU A 18 -11.06 1.38 25.65
N LYS A 19 -9.76 1.43 25.95
CA LYS A 19 -9.12 2.62 26.53
C LYS A 19 -9.14 3.83 25.60
N GLU A 20 -8.92 3.62 24.31
CA GLU A 20 -9.00 4.70 23.31
C GLU A 20 -10.43 5.17 23.13
N PHE A 21 -11.42 4.27 23.18
CA PHE A 21 -12.82 4.69 23.14
C PHE A 21 -13.19 5.52 24.37
N GLN A 22 -12.79 5.10 25.57
CA GLN A 22 -13.03 5.85 26.80
C GLN A 22 -12.37 7.23 26.79
N ARG A 23 -11.18 7.36 26.20
CA ARG A 23 -10.48 8.65 26.09
C ARG A 23 -11.22 9.67 25.24
N HIS A 24 -11.88 9.22 24.17
CA HIS A 24 -12.61 10.12 23.26
C HIS A 24 -14.08 10.30 23.64
N GLN A 25 -14.74 9.25 24.13
CA GLN A 25 -16.17 9.23 24.47
C GLN A 25 -16.45 8.35 25.71
N PRO A 26 -16.15 8.83 26.93
CA PRO A 26 -16.18 8.02 28.16
C PRO A 26 -17.56 7.50 28.57
N ASN A 27 -18.67 8.09 28.07
CA ASN A 27 -20.03 7.78 28.52
C ASN A 27 -21.02 7.55 27.36
N SER A 28 -20.54 7.41 26.13
CA SER A 28 -21.39 7.19 24.95
C SER A 28 -21.55 5.71 24.66
N LYS A 29 -22.76 5.30 24.30
CA LYS A 29 -23.00 3.97 23.74
C LYS A 29 -22.42 3.95 22.32
N LEU A 30 -21.31 3.25 22.14
CA LEU A 30 -20.67 3.11 20.82
C LEU A 30 -21.56 2.29 19.88
N GLU A 31 -21.97 2.90 18.78
CA GLU A 31 -22.60 2.19 17.68
C GLU A 31 -21.54 1.48 16.82
N LYS A 32 -21.96 0.54 15.98
CA LYS A 32 -21.01 -0.18 15.10
C LYS A 32 -20.26 0.76 14.15
N ALA A 33 -20.90 1.83 13.72
CA ALA A 33 -20.26 2.85 12.90
C ALA A 33 -19.15 3.57 13.67
N ASP A 34 -19.43 4.00 14.90
CA ASP A 34 -18.45 4.67 15.77
C ASP A 34 -17.24 3.78 16.04
N ILE A 35 -17.47 2.51 16.38
CA ILE A 35 -16.39 1.53 16.63
C ILE A 35 -15.47 1.45 15.41
N LEU A 36 -16.04 1.35 14.21
CA LEU A 36 -15.26 1.25 12.97
C LEU A 36 -14.53 2.54 12.64
N GLU A 37 -15.21 3.69 12.74
CA GLU A 37 -14.62 5.00 12.44
C GLU A 37 -13.43 5.30 13.36
N MET A 38 -13.62 5.14 14.66
CA MET A 38 -12.57 5.37 15.64
C MET A 38 -11.43 4.37 15.50
N THR A 39 -11.71 3.10 15.19
CA THR A 39 -10.65 2.11 14.90
C THR A 39 -9.83 2.51 13.67
N VAL A 40 -10.48 2.95 12.59
CA VAL A 40 -9.78 3.41 11.39
C VAL A 40 -8.91 4.64 11.69
N SER A 41 -9.45 5.60 12.44
CA SER A 41 -8.72 6.80 12.87
C SER A 41 -7.48 6.43 13.70
N TYR A 42 -7.66 5.55 14.68
CA TYR A 42 -6.59 5.03 15.53
C TYR A 42 -5.49 4.33 14.71
N LEU A 43 -5.85 3.40 13.82
CA LEU A 43 -4.89 2.68 12.99
C LEU A 43 -4.13 3.59 12.03
N LYS A 44 -4.79 4.61 11.45
CA LYS A 44 -4.13 5.62 10.62
C LYS A 44 -3.13 6.44 11.43
N GLN A 45 -3.50 6.88 12.63
CA GLN A 45 -2.60 7.60 13.52
C GLN A 45 -1.41 6.72 13.91
N GLN A 46 -1.65 5.46 14.30
CA GLN A 46 -0.59 4.52 14.67
C GLN A 46 0.34 4.22 13.48
N SER A 47 -0.20 4.06 12.27
CA SER A 47 0.61 3.89 11.06
C SER A 47 1.50 5.10 10.80
N GLN A 48 0.97 6.33 10.91
CA GLN A 48 1.77 7.54 10.76
C GLN A 48 2.85 7.68 11.84
N LEU A 49 2.54 7.32 13.09
CA LEU A 49 3.53 7.32 14.17
C LEU A 49 4.61 6.26 13.92
N GLN A 50 4.25 5.07 13.46
CA GLN A 50 5.23 4.06 13.07
C GLN A 50 6.12 4.52 11.92
N MET A 51 5.61 5.23 10.92
CA MET A 51 6.43 5.80 9.85
C MET A 51 7.40 6.89 10.33
N LYS A 52 7.09 7.54 11.46
CA LYS A 52 7.94 8.56 12.08
C LYS A 52 8.98 7.95 13.03
N THR A 53 8.63 6.85 13.72
CA THR A 53 9.46 6.25 14.77
C THR A 53 10.27 5.05 14.26
N ALA A 54 9.70 4.24 13.39
CA ALA A 54 10.45 3.27 12.60
C ALA A 54 10.92 4.01 11.34
N GLY A 55 12.22 4.27 11.24
CA GLY A 55 12.84 4.57 9.95
C GLY A 55 12.42 3.54 8.88
N PRO A 56 12.68 3.77 7.59
CA PRO A 56 11.92 3.34 6.39
C PRO A 56 11.71 1.82 6.20
N PHE A 57 11.16 1.13 7.19
CA PHE A 57 11.05 -0.32 7.28
C PHE A 57 9.64 -0.83 6.95
N HIS A 58 8.63 0.05 6.89
CA HIS A 58 7.33 -0.30 6.31
C HIS A 58 7.32 0.08 4.83
N LYS A 59 8.10 -0.69 4.08
CA LYS A 59 8.47 -0.42 2.69
C LYS A 59 7.24 -0.55 1.80
N SER A 60 6.93 0.52 1.06
CA SER A 60 6.16 0.38 -0.16
C SER A 60 6.91 -0.61 -1.06
N SER A 61 6.19 -1.42 -1.83
CA SER A 61 6.80 -2.39 -2.76
C SER A 61 7.86 -1.75 -3.69
N GLN A 62 7.79 -0.43 -3.90
CA GLN A 62 8.79 0.36 -4.62
C GLN A 62 10.15 0.46 -3.89
N PHE A 63 10.15 0.56 -2.56
CA PHE A 63 11.39 0.57 -1.77
C PHE A 63 12.06 -0.80 -1.82
N ASP A 64 11.28 -1.89 -1.72
CA ASP A 64 11.81 -3.25 -1.86
C ASP A 64 12.41 -3.49 -3.26
N PHE A 65 11.77 -2.99 -4.32
CA PHE A 65 12.31 -3.06 -5.68
C PHE A 65 13.63 -2.30 -5.82
N ARG A 66 13.69 -1.04 -5.33
CA ARG A 66 14.91 -0.21 -5.41
C ARG A 66 16.09 -0.85 -4.69
N GLU A 67 15.84 -1.43 -3.52
CA GLU A 67 16.87 -2.11 -2.75
C GLU A 67 17.32 -3.43 -3.38
N GLY A 68 16.37 -4.24 -3.86
CA GLY A 68 16.68 -5.47 -4.60
C GLY A 68 17.45 -5.19 -5.89
N TYR A 69 17.08 -4.13 -6.61
CA TYR A 69 17.79 -3.67 -7.80
C TYR A 69 19.22 -3.21 -7.47
N SER A 70 19.39 -2.40 -6.41
CA SER A 70 20.72 -1.95 -5.96
C SER A 70 21.63 -3.12 -5.59
N ARG A 71 21.10 -4.14 -4.92
CA ARG A 71 21.87 -5.34 -4.54
C ARG A 71 22.29 -6.15 -5.77
N CYS A 72 21.37 -6.37 -6.70
CA CYS A 72 21.67 -7.04 -7.97
C CYS A 72 22.75 -6.29 -8.76
N LEU A 73 22.67 -4.96 -8.81
CA LEU A 73 23.71 -4.14 -9.42
C LEU A 73 25.06 -4.38 -8.76
N GLN A 74 25.13 -4.26 -7.43
CA GLN A 74 26.39 -4.43 -6.68
C GLN A 74 27.04 -5.78 -6.95
N GLU A 75 26.26 -6.86 -7.02
CA GLU A 75 26.75 -8.20 -7.37
C GLU A 75 27.26 -8.27 -8.82
N ALA A 76 26.55 -7.65 -9.77
CA ALA A 76 26.99 -7.57 -11.16
C ALA A 76 28.32 -6.80 -11.28
N PHE A 77 28.47 -5.68 -10.57
CA PHE A 77 29.72 -4.92 -10.49
C PHE A 77 30.87 -5.75 -9.92
N TYR A 78 30.60 -6.48 -8.83
CA TYR A 78 31.59 -7.35 -8.19
C TYR A 78 32.05 -8.46 -9.15
N PHE A 79 31.12 -9.13 -9.83
CA PHE A 79 31.42 -10.17 -10.80
C PHE A 79 32.30 -9.64 -11.96
N LEU A 80 31.94 -8.48 -12.51
CA LEU A 80 32.70 -7.84 -13.60
C LEU A 80 34.10 -7.37 -13.16
N SER A 81 34.29 -7.11 -11.87
CA SER A 81 35.59 -6.73 -11.32
C SER A 81 36.47 -7.96 -11.06
N LEU A 82 35.86 -9.08 -10.65
CA LEU A 82 36.56 -10.32 -10.32
C LEU A 82 37.02 -11.07 -11.57
N HIS A 83 36.16 -11.15 -12.59
CA HIS A 83 36.50 -11.72 -13.88
C HIS A 83 36.90 -10.58 -14.80
N LYS A 84 38.12 -10.55 -15.33
CA LYS A 84 38.61 -9.52 -16.28
C LYS A 84 37.84 -9.56 -17.61
N VAL A 85 36.54 -9.27 -17.57
CA VAL A 85 35.67 -9.15 -18.73
C VAL A 85 36.20 -8.02 -19.61
N ARG A 86 36.08 -8.16 -20.93
CA ARG A 86 36.49 -7.12 -21.88
C ARG A 86 35.90 -5.77 -21.46
N THR A 87 36.77 -4.77 -21.38
CA THR A 87 36.45 -3.42 -20.88
C THR A 87 35.24 -2.81 -21.57
N GLU A 88 35.08 -3.00 -22.88
CA GLU A 88 33.93 -2.49 -23.65
C GLU A 88 32.57 -3.08 -23.22
N THR A 89 32.52 -4.36 -22.88
CA THR A 89 31.28 -5.00 -22.41
C THR A 89 30.90 -4.45 -21.04
N GLN A 90 31.90 -4.21 -20.18
CA GLN A 90 31.71 -3.60 -18.87
C GLN A 90 31.15 -2.17 -19.02
N THR A 91 31.75 -1.31 -19.85
CA THR A 91 31.24 0.06 -20.05
C THR A 91 29.83 0.09 -20.60
N LYS A 92 29.49 -0.78 -21.56
CA LYS A 92 28.14 -0.88 -22.11
C LYS A 92 27.13 -1.28 -21.03
N LEU A 93 27.44 -2.28 -20.21
CA LEU A 93 26.55 -2.75 -19.15
C LEU A 93 26.31 -1.65 -18.09
N LEU A 94 27.37 -0.93 -17.72
CA LEU A 94 27.31 0.17 -16.76
C LEU A 94 26.44 1.33 -17.24
N SER A 95 26.59 1.71 -18.50
CA SER A 95 25.76 2.76 -19.10
C SER A 95 24.27 2.39 -19.11
N HIS A 96 23.95 1.11 -19.31
CA HIS A 96 22.59 0.60 -19.30
C HIS A 96 21.98 0.66 -17.89
N PHE A 97 22.73 0.26 -16.86
CA PHE A 97 22.29 0.32 -15.46
C PHE A 97 22.04 1.74 -14.96
N GLN A 98 22.88 2.71 -15.37
CA GLN A 98 22.68 4.12 -15.04
C GLN A 98 21.42 4.70 -15.73
N LYS A 99 21.19 4.35 -17.00
CA LYS A 99 20.00 4.76 -17.75
C LYS A 99 18.70 4.20 -17.15
N SER A 100 18.75 2.95 -16.66
CA SER A 100 17.60 2.31 -16.01
C SER A 100 17.26 2.89 -14.64
N GLN A 101 18.22 3.46 -13.91
CA GLN A 101 17.97 4.17 -12.64
C GLN A 101 17.27 5.51 -12.85
N ALA A 102 17.62 6.23 -13.93
CA ALA A 102 16.98 7.50 -14.29
C ALA A 102 15.57 7.31 -14.89
N ALA A 103 15.29 6.13 -15.44
CA ALA A 103 13.98 5.75 -15.97
C ALA A 103 13.17 4.93 -14.96
N ALA A 104 13.32 5.20 -13.66
CA ALA A 104 12.30 4.76 -12.71
C ALA A 104 10.97 5.32 -13.23
N PRO A 105 9.96 4.48 -13.52
CA PRO A 105 8.65 5.01 -13.83
C PRO A 105 8.22 5.72 -12.56
N GLU A 106 8.15 7.04 -12.62
CA GLU A 106 6.97 7.73 -12.11
C GLU A 106 5.81 6.91 -12.65
N VAL A 107 5.31 5.97 -11.85
CA VAL A 107 3.97 5.44 -12.03
C VAL A 107 3.09 6.63 -11.71
N SER A 108 2.99 7.53 -12.69
CA SER A 108 1.95 8.53 -12.78
C SER A 108 0.68 7.73 -12.79
N PHE A 109 0.06 7.60 -11.61
CA PHE A 109 -1.37 7.36 -11.52
C PHE A 109 -2.01 8.45 -12.36
N CYS A 110 -2.44 8.13 -13.57
CA CYS A 110 -3.32 9.01 -14.33
C CYS A 110 -4.63 9.13 -13.54
N PRO A 111 -5.04 10.31 -13.05
CA PRO A 111 -6.44 10.58 -12.77
C PRO A 111 -7.03 11.02 -14.11
N GLY A 112 -7.47 10.05 -14.91
CA GLY A 112 -7.75 10.24 -16.33
C GLY A 112 -9.15 9.84 -16.75
N ASN A 113 -10.12 10.60 -16.26
CA ASN A 113 -11.39 10.96 -16.92
C ASN A 113 -12.34 9.84 -17.39
N ALA A 114 -13.40 9.71 -16.61
CA ALA A 114 -14.73 9.36 -17.11
C ALA A 114 -15.16 10.36 -18.21
N SER A 115 -15.04 9.94 -19.46
CA SER A 115 -15.72 10.58 -20.58
C SER A 115 -16.85 9.66 -21.02
N ALA A 116 -18.08 10.06 -20.71
CA ALA A 116 -19.23 10.11 -21.63
C ALA A 116 -20.55 10.01 -20.86
N LEU A 117 -21.07 11.17 -20.46
CA LEU A 117 -22.50 11.34 -20.20
C LEU A 117 -23.19 11.44 -21.57
N LYS A 118 -23.82 10.34 -22.01
CA LYS A 118 -24.98 10.39 -22.90
C LYS A 118 -26.02 9.40 -22.39
N GLN A 119 -27.14 9.96 -21.94
CA GLN A 119 -28.36 9.25 -21.60
C GLN A 119 -28.86 8.42 -22.79
N VAL A 120 -29.31 7.20 -22.51
CA VAL A 120 -30.58 6.62 -23.01
C VAL A 120 -30.91 5.41 -22.12
N SER A 121 -32.03 5.50 -21.40
CA SER A 121 -32.77 4.36 -20.80
C SER A 121 -33.52 3.61 -21.92
N PRO A 122 -34.02 2.36 -21.77
CA PRO A 122 -34.44 1.74 -20.50
C PRO A 122 -34.19 0.23 -20.33
N LYS A 123 -34.39 -0.21 -19.08
CA LYS A 123 -34.87 -1.56 -18.70
C LYS A 123 -33.92 -2.74 -18.95
N ASP A 124 -33.13 -3.08 -17.93
CA ASP A 124 -33.26 -4.39 -17.31
C ASP A 124 -32.73 -4.37 -15.87
N SER A 125 -33.59 -4.75 -14.94
CA SER A 125 -33.30 -4.88 -13.51
C SER A 125 -32.38 -6.09 -13.31
N SER A 126 -31.07 -5.87 -13.42
CA SER A 126 -30.08 -6.86 -12.98
C SER A 126 -29.65 -6.53 -11.55
N PRO A 127 -29.79 -7.48 -10.60
CA PRO A 127 -29.46 -7.23 -9.21
C PRO A 127 -27.96 -7.01 -9.10
N LEU A 128 -27.57 -5.88 -8.51
CA LEU A 128 -26.20 -5.62 -8.06
C LEU A 128 -25.79 -6.77 -7.16
N TRP A 129 -25.02 -7.71 -7.72
CA TRP A 129 -24.38 -8.76 -6.96
C TRP A 129 -23.59 -8.11 -5.84
N ARG A 130 -23.99 -8.37 -4.61
CA ARG A 130 -23.18 -8.11 -3.42
C ARG A 130 -22.71 -9.47 -2.95
N PRO A 131 -21.49 -9.91 -3.31
CA PRO A 131 -20.88 -11.05 -2.64
C PRO A 131 -20.80 -10.66 -1.17
N TRP A 132 -21.57 -11.38 -0.36
CA TRP A 132 -21.61 -11.26 1.10
C TRP A 132 -20.23 -10.96 1.67
#